data_AF-A0A5S6Q2R9-F1
#
_entry.id   AF-A0A5S6Q2R9-F1
#
_cell.length_a   1.000
_cell.length_b   1.000
_cell.length_c   1.000
_cell.angle_alpha   90.00
_cell.angle_beta   90.00
_cell.angle_gamma   90.00
#
_symmetry.space_group_name_H-M   'P 1'
#
loop_
_entity.id
_entity.type
_entity.pdbx_description
1 polymer ?
#
loop_
_entity_poly.entity_id
_entity_poly.type
_entity_poly.pdbx_seq_one_letter_code
_entity_poly.pdbx_strand_id
1 'polypeptide(L)'
;MPNRTYAHSSVRQAPGYRAWKERLTLVLCCNAAGHTVKPGVLYRAKNPRALRHKSKDALPVFWQHNRKAWMTSTTFMEWFRHCFVPEVKKYLRQVGLEFRVLLILDNAPCHPEAVSYENGRVEVVFLPANTTALLQPLDQGIIRFLKVSYVRLVFDRIRAALDADPSLDITRRWKLFTIADAIEFIKLAVDELRPATVEACWKNLWTGGAPGSHALPEIEGEIEKVVDAAKEIGGDLSELCAEEVEEHIRDYGEEPTDEELEDLVQTSTEEEAEEEANSNQAMWTMPRLREVLRAAQALQEKIAEYDPQVERSLKVNRTISEGIEPLRQLLHELQKKTKQAPLTMFFPMASATQGPQPSTSSATPSCQ
;
A
#
# COMPACT_ATOMS: atom_id res chain seq x y z
N MET A 1 0.72 -17.21 1.10
CA MET A 1 1.07 -18.64 0.93
C MET A 1 -0.14 -19.50 1.26
N PRO A 2 -0.38 -20.61 0.53
CA PRO A 2 -1.55 -21.46 0.74
C PRO A 2 -1.71 -21.89 2.19
N ASN A 3 -2.95 -22.12 2.62
CA ASN A 3 -3.25 -22.42 4.03
C ASN A 3 -2.51 -23.68 4.54
N ARG A 4 -2.23 -24.64 3.64
CA ARG A 4 -1.54 -25.90 3.93
C ARG A 4 -0.04 -25.74 4.20
N THR A 5 0.54 -24.56 3.93
CA THR A 5 1.98 -24.30 4.12
C THR A 5 2.38 -24.08 5.59
N TYR A 6 1.44 -23.70 6.48
CA TYR A 6 1.76 -23.23 7.83
C TYR A 6 1.53 -24.24 8.95
N ALA A 7 0.87 -25.37 8.72
CA ALA A 7 0.44 -26.23 9.82
C ALA A 7 0.31 -27.70 9.42
N HIS A 8 0.95 -28.55 10.22
CA HIS A 8 0.49 -29.92 10.44
C HIS A 8 -0.93 -29.87 11.03
N SER A 9 -1.83 -30.73 10.58
CA SER A 9 -3.24 -30.82 11.02
C SER A 9 -3.46 -30.65 12.54
N SER A 10 -2.53 -31.09 13.38
CA SER A 10 -2.55 -30.96 14.85
C SER A 10 -2.39 -29.51 15.39
N VAL A 11 -1.73 -28.61 14.64
CA VAL A 11 -1.50 -27.22 15.07
C VAL A 11 -2.72 -26.34 14.78
N ARG A 12 -3.50 -26.66 13.73
CA ARG A 12 -4.77 -25.97 13.42
C ARG A 12 -5.87 -26.19 14.46
N GLN A 13 -5.80 -27.30 15.20
CA GLN A 13 -6.81 -27.68 16.20
C GLN A 13 -6.51 -27.15 17.61
N ALA A 14 -5.40 -26.44 17.81
CA ALA A 14 -5.05 -25.86 19.11
C ALA A 14 -5.95 -24.65 19.43
N PRO A 15 -6.58 -24.58 20.62
CA PRO A 15 -7.31 -23.39 21.06
C PRO A 15 -6.36 -22.17 21.08
N GLY A 16 -6.70 -21.12 20.33
CA GLY A 16 -5.88 -19.91 20.23
C GLY A 16 -4.89 -19.86 19.06
N TYR A 17 -4.96 -20.80 18.11
CA TYR A 17 -4.19 -20.72 16.86
C TYR A 17 -4.55 -19.44 16.08
N ARG A 18 -3.65 -18.45 16.09
CA ARG A 18 -3.61 -17.37 15.11
C ARG A 18 -2.56 -17.74 14.07
N ALA A 19 -2.97 -17.90 12.81
CA ALA A 19 -2.02 -17.97 11.71
C ALA A 19 -1.09 -16.74 11.80
N TRP A 20 0.22 -16.96 11.70
CA TRP A 20 1.20 -15.89 11.71
C TRP A 20 1.00 -15.07 10.42
N LYS A 21 0.16 -14.03 10.47
CA LYS A 21 -0.07 -13.12 9.35
C LYS A 21 1.09 -12.12 9.29
N GLU A 22 2.25 -12.56 8.81
CA GLU A 22 3.23 -11.60 8.31
C GLU A 22 2.72 -11.00 7.01
N ARG A 23 2.38 -9.70 7.05
CA ARG A 23 1.89 -8.95 5.91
C ARG A 23 3.03 -8.24 5.19
N LEU A 24 2.96 -8.27 3.86
CA LEU A 24 3.78 -7.49 2.95
C LEU A 24 2.87 -6.94 1.87
N THR A 25 3.00 -5.65 1.56
CA THR A 25 2.27 -5.02 0.47
C THR A 25 3.23 -4.72 -0.67
N LEU A 26 2.79 -5.02 -1.90
CA LEU A 26 3.53 -4.78 -3.13
C LEU A 26 2.88 -3.63 -3.90
N VAL A 27 3.69 -2.69 -4.38
CA VAL A 27 3.27 -1.59 -5.24
C VAL A 27 3.79 -1.86 -6.64
N LEU A 28 2.89 -1.98 -7.61
CA LEU A 28 3.20 -2.31 -8.99
C LEU A 28 2.82 -1.16 -9.91
N CYS A 29 3.61 -0.97 -10.97
CA CYS A 29 3.30 -0.02 -12.03
C CYS A 29 3.93 -0.52 -13.33
N CYS A 30 3.19 -0.46 -14.42
CA CYS A 30 3.64 -0.87 -15.74
C CYS A 30 3.10 0.09 -16.81
N ASN A 31 3.52 -0.09 -18.06
CA ASN A 31 3.00 0.66 -19.20
C ASN A 31 2.56 -0.25 -20.36
N ALA A 32 1.87 0.35 -21.33
CA ALA A 32 1.34 -0.33 -22.51
C ALA A 32 2.42 -0.84 -23.49
N ALA A 33 3.70 -0.52 -23.27
CA ALA A 33 4.83 -1.04 -24.06
C ALA A 33 5.54 -2.21 -23.35
N GLY A 34 4.91 -2.77 -22.32
CA GLY A 34 5.41 -3.93 -21.59
C GLY A 34 6.53 -3.65 -20.59
N HIS A 35 6.81 -2.37 -20.28
CA HIS A 35 7.77 -2.02 -19.24
C HIS A 35 7.11 -2.00 -17.86
N THR A 36 7.81 -2.57 -16.88
CA THR A 36 7.41 -2.58 -15.46
C THR A 36 8.39 -1.73 -14.66
N VAL A 37 7.86 -0.80 -13.85
CA VAL A 37 8.63 -0.01 -12.90
C VAL A 37 9.12 -0.91 -11.77
N LYS A 38 10.27 -0.58 -11.18
CA LYS A 38 10.80 -1.26 -9.99
C LYS A 38 9.70 -1.43 -8.93
N PRO A 39 9.38 -2.66 -8.50
CA PRO A 39 8.27 -2.90 -7.58
C PRO A 39 8.56 -2.27 -6.22
N GLY A 40 7.56 -1.60 -5.64
CA GLY A 40 7.60 -1.14 -4.26
C GLY A 40 7.26 -2.26 -3.30
N VAL A 41 7.94 -2.31 -2.15
CA VAL A 41 7.66 -3.25 -1.06
C VAL A 41 7.48 -2.45 0.22
N LEU A 42 6.34 -2.65 0.86
CA LEU A 42 6.03 -2.10 2.16
C LEU A 42 5.97 -3.22 3.20
N TYR A 43 6.76 -3.08 4.26
CA TYR A 43 6.85 -4.07 5.33
C TYR A 43 6.76 -3.45 6.72
N ARG A 44 6.36 -4.25 7.71
CA ARG A 44 6.11 -3.76 9.08
C ARG A 44 7.34 -3.18 9.77
N ALA A 45 8.49 -3.80 9.54
CA ALA A 45 9.73 -3.45 10.22
C ALA A 45 10.62 -2.61 9.30
N LYS A 46 11.08 -1.45 9.78
CA LYS A 46 12.06 -0.61 9.07
C LYS A 46 13.33 -1.37 8.69
N ASN A 47 13.91 -2.06 9.68
CA ASN A 47 15.18 -2.78 9.57
C ASN A 47 15.05 -4.21 10.12
N PRO A 48 14.42 -5.13 9.37
CA PRO A 48 14.33 -6.52 9.79
C PRO A 48 15.73 -7.15 9.85
N ARG A 49 15.92 -8.13 10.75
CA ARG A 49 17.23 -8.77 11.00
C ARG A 49 17.87 -9.31 9.72
N ALA A 50 17.06 -9.90 8.82
CA ALA A 50 17.50 -10.43 7.53
C ALA A 50 18.10 -9.37 6.58
N LEU A 51 17.84 -8.08 6.83
CA LEU A 51 18.33 -6.96 6.01
C LEU A 51 19.31 -6.04 6.76
N ARG A 52 19.78 -6.40 7.96
CA ARG A 52 20.59 -5.53 8.85
C ARG A 52 21.86 -4.96 8.21
N HIS A 53 22.42 -5.65 7.22
CA HIS A 53 23.66 -5.28 6.54
C HIS A 53 23.48 -5.03 5.03
N LYS A 54 22.24 -4.90 4.57
CA LYS A 54 21.93 -4.60 3.17
C LYS A 54 21.54 -3.13 3.03
N SER A 55 22.17 -2.44 2.08
CA SER A 55 21.68 -1.12 1.67
C SER A 55 20.28 -1.27 1.07
N LYS A 56 19.35 -0.42 1.50
CA LYS A 56 17.97 -0.44 1.02
C LYS A 56 17.88 -0.03 -0.45
N ASP A 57 18.73 0.90 -0.87
CA ASP A 57 18.80 1.36 -2.26
C ASP A 57 19.33 0.28 -3.22
N ALA A 58 20.14 -0.65 -2.69
CA ALA A 58 20.68 -1.78 -3.43
C ALA A 58 19.69 -2.96 -3.55
N LEU A 59 18.53 -2.89 -2.88
CA LEU A 59 17.51 -3.93 -3.02
C LEU A 59 16.90 -3.89 -4.44
N PRO A 60 16.46 -5.04 -4.96
CA PRO A 60 15.78 -5.10 -6.25
C PRO A 60 14.35 -4.52 -6.21
N VAL A 61 13.92 -4.03 -5.06
CA VAL A 61 12.61 -3.41 -4.80
C VAL A 61 12.82 -2.00 -4.24
N PHE A 62 11.82 -1.14 -4.35
CA PHE A 62 11.78 0.11 -3.58
C PHE A 62 11.25 -0.18 -2.17
N TRP A 63 12.13 -0.12 -1.18
CA TRP A 63 11.82 -0.53 0.19
C TRP A 63 11.21 0.61 1.00
N GLN A 64 10.02 0.37 1.55
CA GLN A 64 9.33 1.25 2.48
C GLN A 64 8.90 0.47 3.72
N HIS A 65 8.52 1.20 4.77
CA HIS A 65 7.97 0.58 5.97
C HIS A 65 6.91 1.45 6.65
N ASN A 66 5.95 0.80 7.29
CA ASN A 66 5.10 1.37 8.35
C ASN A 66 4.57 0.21 9.20
N ARG A 67 4.11 0.46 10.43
CA ARG A 67 3.82 -0.62 11.39
C ARG A 67 2.81 -1.66 10.88
N LYS A 68 1.92 -1.25 9.99
CA LYS A 68 0.84 -2.07 9.45
C LYS A 68 1.21 -2.81 8.16
N ALA A 69 2.21 -2.33 7.43
CA ALA A 69 2.48 -2.70 6.04
C ALA A 69 1.27 -2.42 5.12
N TRP A 70 0.64 -1.24 5.24
CA TRP A 70 -0.46 -0.78 4.38
C TRP A 70 -0.07 0.48 3.61
N MET A 71 -0.46 0.57 2.34
CA MET A 71 -0.21 1.77 1.57
C MET A 71 -1.01 2.95 2.13
N THR A 72 -0.33 4.03 2.49
CA THR A 72 -0.92 5.32 2.88
C THR A 72 -0.63 6.38 1.80
N SER A 73 -1.31 7.51 1.86
CA SER A 73 -1.02 8.65 0.98
C SER A 73 0.43 9.11 1.09
N THR A 74 1.00 9.12 2.30
CA THR A 74 2.42 9.48 2.52
C THR A 74 3.35 8.48 1.83
N THR A 75 3.18 7.18 2.07
CA THR A 75 4.04 6.16 1.45
C THR A 75 3.86 6.12 -0.07
N PHE A 76 2.66 6.37 -0.58
CA PHE A 76 2.42 6.51 -2.01
C PHE A 76 3.19 7.68 -2.62
N MET A 77 3.15 8.84 -1.97
CA MET A 77 3.83 10.03 -2.45
C MET A 77 5.35 9.90 -2.39
N GLU A 78 5.89 9.20 -1.40
CA GLU A 78 7.30 8.80 -1.37
C GLU A 78 7.67 7.90 -2.55
N TRP A 79 6.89 6.85 -2.80
CA TRP A 79 7.10 5.97 -3.95
C TRP A 79 7.02 6.74 -5.27
N PHE A 80 6.05 7.64 -5.40
CA PHE A 80 5.88 8.48 -6.59
C PHE A 80 7.14 9.33 -6.86
N ARG A 81 7.64 10.04 -5.84
CA ARG A 81 8.78 10.96 -5.95
C ARG A 81 10.11 10.25 -6.12
N HIS A 82 10.32 9.16 -5.38
CA HIS A 82 11.64 8.53 -5.23
C HIS A 82 11.81 7.23 -6.02
N CYS A 83 10.73 6.59 -6.48
CA CYS A 83 10.77 5.41 -7.33
C CYS A 83 10.21 5.70 -8.73
N PHE A 84 8.92 6.03 -8.83
CA PHE A 84 8.22 6.15 -10.10
C PHE A 84 8.83 7.23 -11.02
N VAL A 85 8.94 8.48 -10.55
CA VAL A 85 9.46 9.58 -11.38
C VAL A 85 10.90 9.30 -11.87
N PRO A 86 11.86 8.90 -11.02
CA PRO A 86 13.22 8.57 -11.46
C PRO A 86 13.28 7.38 -12.44
N GLU A 87 12.57 6.28 -12.15
CA GLU A 87 12.58 5.08 -12.99
C GLU A 87 11.98 5.37 -14.37
N VAL A 88 10.83 6.06 -14.44
CA VAL A 88 10.21 6.40 -15.72
C VAL A 88 11.04 7.40 -16.51
N LYS A 89 11.67 8.40 -15.87
CA LYS A 89 12.63 9.29 -16.53
C LYS A 89 13.80 8.51 -17.15
N LYS A 90 14.32 7.52 -16.43
CA LYS A 90 15.42 6.67 -16.90
C LYS A 90 14.98 5.81 -18.08
N TYR A 91 13.82 5.15 -17.97
CA TYR A 91 13.25 4.33 -19.04
C TYR A 91 13.01 5.16 -20.32
N LEU A 92 12.32 6.31 -20.22
CA LEU A 92 12.04 7.15 -21.38
C LEU A 92 13.31 7.66 -22.07
N ARG A 93 14.35 8.01 -21.29
CA ARG A 93 15.66 8.34 -21.86
C ARG A 93 16.27 7.17 -22.64
N GLN A 94 16.16 5.94 -22.12
CA GLN A 94 16.68 4.73 -22.79
C GLN A 94 15.97 4.45 -24.11
N VAL A 95 14.66 4.70 -24.19
CA VAL A 95 13.87 4.52 -25.41
C VAL A 95 13.79 5.78 -26.29
N GLY A 96 14.55 6.85 -25.96
CA GLY A 96 14.64 8.06 -26.77
C GLY A 96 13.41 8.98 -26.74
N LEU A 97 12.57 8.90 -25.70
CA LEU A 97 11.36 9.69 -25.54
C LEU A 97 11.55 10.85 -24.52
N GLU A 98 10.82 11.95 -24.73
CA GLU A 98 10.76 13.05 -23.75
C GLU A 98 10.05 12.58 -22.48
N PHE A 99 10.46 13.09 -21.31
CA PHE A 99 9.73 12.89 -20.07
C PHE A 99 8.39 13.65 -20.07
N ARG A 100 7.35 12.98 -20.57
CA ARG A 100 5.94 13.34 -20.45
C ARG A 100 5.15 12.04 -20.30
N VAL A 101 4.37 11.94 -19.23
CA VAL A 101 3.76 10.67 -18.81
C VAL A 101 2.32 10.90 -18.40
N LEU A 102 1.44 9.97 -18.77
CA LEU A 102 0.13 9.81 -18.17
C LEU A 102 0.19 8.65 -17.16
N LEU A 103 -0.03 8.94 -15.89
CA LEU A 103 -0.17 7.94 -14.83
C LEU A 103 -1.65 7.68 -14.57
N ILE A 104 -2.06 6.42 -14.69
CA ILE A 104 -3.44 5.99 -14.46
C ILE A 104 -3.49 5.24 -13.12
N LEU A 105 -4.34 5.70 -12.20
CA LEU A 105 -4.52 5.13 -10.87
C LEU A 105 -5.96 4.67 -10.69
N ASP A 106 -6.20 3.68 -9.84
CA ASP A 106 -7.54 3.41 -9.32
C ASP A 106 -7.90 4.43 -8.22
N ASN A 107 -9.17 4.44 -7.81
CA ASN A 107 -9.70 5.42 -6.86
C ASN A 107 -9.48 5.01 -5.38
N ALA A 108 -8.33 4.41 -5.07
CA ALA A 108 -8.00 3.97 -3.72
C ALA A 108 -7.73 5.17 -2.78
N PRO A 109 -8.14 5.12 -1.50
CA PRO A 109 -7.92 6.24 -0.56
C PRO A 109 -6.45 6.61 -0.33
N CYS A 110 -5.52 5.68 -0.58
CA CYS A 110 -4.08 5.91 -0.48
C CYS A 110 -3.50 6.67 -1.68
N HIS A 111 -4.30 6.98 -2.71
CA HIS A 111 -3.90 7.75 -3.87
C HIS A 111 -4.44 9.19 -3.73
N PRO A 112 -3.68 10.12 -3.12
CA PRO A 112 -4.16 11.47 -2.87
C PRO A 112 -4.29 12.26 -4.17
N GLU A 113 -5.34 13.06 -4.32
CA GLU A 113 -5.53 13.98 -5.46
C GLU A 113 -4.34 14.92 -5.67
N ALA A 114 -3.61 15.24 -4.59
CA ALA A 114 -2.43 16.08 -4.59
C ALA A 114 -1.32 15.57 -5.54
N VAL A 115 -1.26 14.26 -5.83
CA VAL A 115 -0.25 13.70 -6.76
C VAL A 115 -0.31 14.36 -8.15
N SER A 116 -1.49 14.80 -8.58
CA SER A 116 -1.71 15.48 -9.87
C SER A 116 -0.92 16.77 -10.01
N TYR A 117 -0.48 17.37 -8.91
CA TYR A 117 0.24 18.64 -8.88
C TYR A 117 1.73 18.50 -8.53
N GLU A 118 2.20 17.28 -8.23
CA GLU A 118 3.58 17.03 -7.80
C GLU A 118 4.62 17.23 -8.89
N ASN A 119 4.23 17.01 -10.15
CA ASN A 119 5.16 17.07 -11.27
C ASN A 119 4.43 17.50 -12.54
N GLY A 120 4.71 18.70 -13.03
CA GLY A 120 4.09 19.26 -14.24
C GLY A 120 4.38 18.52 -15.56
N ARG A 121 5.11 17.40 -15.52
CA ARG A 121 5.33 16.49 -16.66
C ARG A 121 4.66 15.13 -16.49
N VAL A 122 3.97 14.90 -15.38
CA VAL A 122 3.17 13.71 -15.12
C VAL A 122 1.72 14.16 -14.99
N GLU A 123 0.91 13.83 -15.99
CA GLU A 123 -0.54 13.94 -15.88
C GLU A 123 -1.07 12.72 -15.13
N VAL A 124 -2.00 12.92 -14.19
CA VAL A 124 -2.58 11.84 -13.41
C VAL A 124 -4.07 11.76 -13.69
N VAL A 125 -4.56 10.56 -14.00
CA VAL A 125 -5.97 10.27 -14.22
C VAL A 125 -6.39 9.12 -13.30
N PHE A 126 -7.51 9.32 -12.61
CA PHE A 126 -8.12 8.30 -11.78
C PHE A 126 -9.19 7.56 -12.59
N LEU A 127 -9.17 6.22 -12.50
CA LEU A 127 -10.21 5.39 -13.08
C LEU A 127 -11.56 5.67 -12.39
N PRO A 128 -12.70 5.56 -13.11
CA PRO A 128 -14.01 5.64 -12.49
C PRO A 128 -14.17 4.61 -11.37
N ALA A 129 -14.93 4.96 -10.34
CA ALA A 129 -15.22 4.05 -9.24
C ALA A 129 -15.76 2.69 -9.74
N ASN A 130 -15.35 1.60 -9.08
CA ASN A 130 -15.77 0.22 -9.38
C ASN A 130 -15.39 -0.29 -10.78
N THR A 131 -14.40 0.31 -11.44
CA THR A 131 -13.91 -0.15 -12.76
C THR A 131 -12.56 -0.84 -12.70
N THR A 132 -11.93 -0.95 -11.52
CA THR A 132 -10.61 -1.55 -11.31
C THR A 132 -10.48 -2.92 -11.98
N ALA A 133 -11.33 -3.88 -11.62
CA ALA A 133 -11.31 -5.22 -12.19
C ALA A 133 -11.65 -5.29 -13.69
N LEU A 134 -12.23 -4.23 -14.27
CA LEU A 134 -12.60 -4.17 -15.69
C LEU A 134 -11.52 -3.51 -16.55
N LEU A 135 -10.92 -2.43 -16.03
CA LEU A 135 -10.08 -1.52 -16.80
C LEU A 135 -8.62 -1.50 -16.33
N GLN A 136 -8.33 -1.72 -15.04
CA GLN A 136 -6.97 -1.58 -14.54
C GLN A 136 -6.09 -2.73 -15.08
N PRO A 137 -4.99 -2.44 -15.82
CA PRO A 137 -4.17 -3.49 -16.43
C PRO A 137 -3.56 -4.46 -15.41
N LEU A 138 -3.28 -3.99 -14.19
CA LEU A 138 -2.75 -4.84 -13.12
C LEU A 138 -3.71 -5.98 -12.76
N ASP A 139 -5.01 -5.70 -12.72
CA ASP A 139 -6.09 -6.67 -12.47
C ASP A 139 -6.47 -7.50 -13.69
N GLN A 140 -6.02 -7.12 -14.89
CA GLN A 140 -6.24 -7.91 -16.12
C GLN A 140 -5.30 -9.13 -16.25
N GLY A 141 -4.55 -9.47 -15.20
CA GLY A 141 -3.77 -10.71 -15.14
C GLY A 141 -2.35 -10.56 -14.60
N ILE A 142 -1.80 -9.34 -14.50
CA ILE A 142 -0.43 -9.12 -14.01
C ILE A 142 -0.30 -9.53 -12.55
N ILE A 143 -1.23 -9.11 -11.69
CA ILE A 143 -1.23 -9.47 -10.26
C ILE A 143 -1.38 -11.00 -10.10
N ARG A 144 -2.32 -11.62 -10.83
CA ARG A 144 -2.54 -13.08 -10.81
C ARG A 144 -1.25 -13.82 -11.20
N PHE A 145 -0.61 -13.43 -12.30
CA PHE A 145 0.66 -14.02 -12.75
C PHE A 145 1.77 -13.90 -11.70
N LEU A 146 1.96 -12.70 -11.12
CA LEU A 146 3.01 -12.48 -10.13
C LEU A 146 2.80 -13.33 -8.87
N LYS A 147 1.55 -13.45 -8.40
CA LYS A 147 1.22 -14.29 -7.25
C LYS A 147 1.50 -15.77 -7.53
N VAL A 148 1.08 -16.29 -8.70
CA VAL A 148 1.33 -17.69 -9.09
C VAL A 148 2.83 -17.96 -9.19
N SER A 149 3.54 -17.10 -9.91
CA SER A 149 4.98 -17.22 -10.14
C SER A 149 5.76 -17.16 -8.83
N TYR A 150 5.38 -16.24 -7.92
CA TYR A 150 5.96 -16.16 -6.59
C TYR A 150 5.77 -17.46 -5.79
N VAL A 151 4.55 -18.01 -5.76
CA VAL A 151 4.28 -19.27 -5.04
C VAL A 151 5.08 -20.42 -5.65
N ARG A 152 5.10 -20.53 -6.98
CA ARG A 152 5.88 -21.54 -7.71
C ARG A 152 7.36 -21.46 -7.33
N LEU A 153 7.96 -20.28 -7.43
CA LEU A 153 9.39 -20.07 -7.12
C LEU A 153 9.74 -20.44 -5.68
N VAL A 154 8.83 -20.19 -4.72
CA VAL A 154 9.06 -20.62 -3.33
C VAL A 154 8.99 -22.14 -3.21
N PHE A 155 7.99 -22.79 -3.82
CA PHE A 155 7.89 -24.25 -3.78
C PHE A 155 9.08 -24.91 -4.47
N ASP A 156 9.52 -24.40 -5.62
CA ASP A 156 10.74 -24.85 -6.29
C ASP A 156 11.98 -24.74 -5.38
N ARG A 157 12.12 -23.63 -4.62
CA ARG A 157 13.23 -23.48 -3.66
C ARG A 157 13.14 -24.47 -2.51
N ILE A 158 11.94 -24.73 -2.00
CA ILE A 158 11.72 -25.70 -0.91
C ILE A 158 12.07 -27.10 -1.41
N ARG A 159 11.52 -27.50 -2.55
CA ARG A 159 11.79 -28.79 -3.18
C ARG A 159 13.29 -29.01 -3.37
N ALA A 160 13.98 -28.05 -4.01
CA ALA A 160 15.43 -28.14 -4.23
C ALA A 160 16.23 -28.27 -2.91
N ALA A 161 15.75 -27.67 -1.82
CA ALA A 161 16.41 -27.80 -0.52
C ALA A 161 16.16 -29.17 0.12
N LEU A 162 14.97 -29.75 -0.04
CA LEU A 162 14.64 -31.10 0.45
C LEU A 162 15.38 -32.18 -0.36
N ASP A 163 15.51 -32.00 -1.67
CA ASP A 163 16.28 -32.89 -2.54
C ASP A 163 17.77 -32.90 -2.15
N ALA A 164 18.31 -31.75 -1.73
CA ALA A 164 19.70 -31.61 -1.33
C ALA A 164 19.99 -32.14 0.09
N ASP A 165 19.00 -32.10 0.99
CA ASP A 165 19.12 -32.60 2.37
C ASP A 165 17.85 -33.40 2.76
N PRO A 166 17.86 -34.73 2.58
CA PRO A 166 16.73 -35.59 2.94
C PRO A 166 16.36 -35.59 4.43
N SER A 167 17.21 -35.03 5.30
CA SER A 167 16.93 -34.91 6.75
C SER A 167 16.21 -33.60 7.11
N LEU A 168 16.12 -32.67 6.15
CA LEU A 168 15.42 -31.41 6.31
C LEU A 168 13.92 -31.65 6.19
N ASP A 169 13.15 -31.27 7.22
CA ASP A 169 11.70 -31.25 7.12
C ASP A 169 11.19 -29.89 6.59
N ILE A 170 10.03 -29.90 5.93
CA ILE A 170 9.41 -28.70 5.35
C ILE A 170 9.19 -27.59 6.38
N THR A 171 8.86 -27.94 7.63
CA THR A 171 8.57 -26.98 8.70
C THR A 171 9.83 -26.23 9.11
N ARG A 172 10.97 -26.93 9.22
CA ARG A 172 12.28 -26.36 9.46
C ARG A 172 12.70 -25.46 8.31
N ARG A 173 12.52 -25.91 7.07
CA ARG A 173 12.81 -25.07 5.89
C ARG A 173 11.96 -23.80 5.89
N TRP A 174 10.67 -23.92 6.21
CA TRP A 174 9.76 -22.78 6.28
C TRP A 174 10.15 -21.76 7.35
N LYS A 175 10.58 -22.22 8.53
CA LYS A 175 11.07 -21.35 9.61
C LYS A 175 12.32 -20.55 9.24
N LEU A 176 13.05 -20.95 8.21
CA LEU A 176 14.20 -20.23 7.69
C LEU A 176 13.82 -19.19 6.63
N PHE A 177 12.56 -19.17 6.16
CA PHE A 177 12.11 -18.19 5.18
C PHE A 177 12.07 -16.79 5.81
N THR A 178 12.69 -15.83 5.13
CA THR A 178 12.78 -14.45 5.60
C THR A 178 12.24 -13.47 4.57
N ILE A 179 12.06 -12.22 4.99
CA ILE A 179 11.78 -11.10 4.09
C ILE A 179 12.85 -10.91 3.00
N ALA A 180 14.10 -11.33 3.24
CA ALA A 180 15.13 -11.26 2.21
C ALA A 180 14.85 -12.25 1.07
N ASP A 181 14.38 -13.46 1.40
CA ASP A 181 13.94 -14.45 0.42
C ASP A 181 12.70 -13.95 -0.33
N ALA A 182 11.73 -13.37 0.38
CA ALA A 182 10.54 -12.78 -0.26
C ALA A 182 10.90 -11.71 -1.29
N ILE A 183 11.83 -10.79 -0.97
CA ILE A 183 12.32 -9.77 -1.91
C ILE A 183 12.99 -10.39 -3.13
N GLU A 184 13.77 -11.45 -2.94
CA GLU A 184 14.40 -12.20 -4.03
C GLU A 184 13.35 -12.83 -4.96
N PHE A 185 12.35 -13.49 -4.40
CA PHE A 185 11.27 -14.11 -5.17
C PHE A 185 10.37 -13.09 -5.88
N ILE A 186 10.11 -11.93 -5.25
CA ILE A 186 9.40 -10.83 -5.92
C ILE A 186 10.17 -10.38 -7.15
N LYS A 187 11.49 -10.21 -7.04
CA LYS A 187 12.33 -9.82 -8.19
C LYS A 187 12.28 -10.87 -9.29
N LEU A 188 12.45 -12.15 -8.94
CA LEU A 188 12.39 -13.24 -9.91
C LEU A 188 11.03 -13.32 -10.61
N ALA A 189 9.92 -13.22 -9.86
CA ALA A 189 8.57 -13.25 -10.42
C ALA A 189 8.32 -12.05 -11.37
N VAL A 190 8.82 -10.86 -11.03
CA VAL A 190 8.73 -9.68 -11.90
C VAL A 190 9.58 -9.83 -13.16
N ASP A 191 10.75 -10.47 -13.07
CA ASP A 191 11.60 -10.73 -14.24
C ASP A 191 11.01 -11.76 -15.21
N GLU A 192 10.20 -12.69 -14.72
CA GLU A 192 9.47 -13.67 -15.54
C GLU A 192 8.30 -13.03 -16.31
N LEU A 193 7.86 -11.83 -15.92
CA LEU A 193 6.76 -11.13 -16.57
C LEU A 193 7.21 -10.59 -17.94
N ARG A 194 6.77 -11.28 -19.00
CA ARG A 194 7.12 -10.91 -20.38
C ARG A 194 6.46 -9.60 -20.80
N PRO A 195 7.13 -8.74 -21.59
CA PRO A 195 6.52 -7.51 -22.12
C PRO A 195 5.19 -7.75 -22.84
N ALA A 196 5.12 -8.78 -23.71
CA ALA A 196 3.88 -9.15 -24.42
C ALA A 196 2.72 -9.53 -23.49
N THR A 197 3.03 -10.10 -22.31
CA THR A 197 2.02 -10.41 -21.29
C THR A 197 1.45 -9.13 -20.68
N VAL A 198 2.32 -8.17 -20.36
CA VAL A 198 1.89 -6.86 -19.86
C VAL A 198 1.05 -6.16 -20.92
N GLU A 199 1.52 -6.07 -22.16
CA GLU A 199 0.81 -5.46 -23.29
C GLU A 199 -0.61 -6.02 -23.47
N ALA A 200 -0.77 -7.35 -23.39
CA ALA A 200 -2.08 -8.01 -23.49
C ALA A 200 -3.05 -7.58 -22.38
N CYS A 201 -2.56 -7.28 -21.18
CA CYS A 201 -3.37 -6.78 -20.06
C CYS A 201 -3.88 -5.34 -20.26
N TRP A 202 -3.28 -4.57 -21.18
CA TRP A 202 -3.73 -3.20 -21.50
C TRP A 202 -4.91 -3.17 -22.47
N LYS A 203 -5.28 -4.29 -23.10
CA LYS A 203 -6.27 -4.34 -24.19
C LYS A 203 -7.63 -3.71 -23.87
N ASN A 204 -8.10 -3.81 -22.62
CA ASN A 204 -9.40 -3.28 -22.21
C ASN A 204 -9.38 -1.76 -22.01
N LEU A 205 -8.22 -1.21 -21.62
CA LEU A 205 -8.04 0.22 -21.38
C LEU A 205 -7.52 0.96 -22.62
N TRP A 206 -6.69 0.31 -23.43
CA TRP A 206 -6.04 0.86 -24.61
C TRP A 206 -6.27 -0.04 -25.84
N THR A 207 -7.39 0.18 -26.53
CA THR A 207 -7.82 -0.63 -27.68
C THR A 207 -7.14 -0.25 -29.00
N GLY A 208 -6.52 0.94 -29.08
CA GLY A 208 -6.02 1.53 -30.33
C GLY A 208 -4.56 1.25 -30.69
N GLY A 209 -3.81 0.46 -29.91
CA GLY A 209 -2.37 0.30 -30.16
C GLY A 209 -1.64 -0.85 -29.47
N ALA A 210 -2.34 -1.86 -28.93
CA ALA A 210 -1.67 -3.05 -28.42
C ALA A 210 -1.16 -3.91 -29.60
N PRO A 211 0.16 -4.19 -29.71
CA PRO A 211 0.68 -5.10 -30.71
C PRO A 211 0.18 -6.52 -30.43
N GLY A 212 -0.70 -7.03 -31.30
CA GLY A 212 -1.05 -8.44 -31.34
C GLY A 212 -2.05 -8.91 -30.27
N SER A 213 -2.98 -9.75 -30.72
CA SER A 213 -3.78 -10.63 -29.87
C SER A 213 -2.88 -11.68 -29.21
N HIS A 214 -1.98 -11.25 -28.33
CA HIS A 214 -1.24 -12.18 -27.49
C HIS A 214 -2.21 -12.69 -26.43
N ALA A 215 -2.32 -14.02 -26.33
CA ALA A 215 -3.07 -14.65 -25.27
C ALA A 215 -2.50 -14.14 -23.93
N LEU A 216 -3.39 -13.89 -22.97
CA LEU A 216 -2.99 -13.76 -21.58
C LEU A 216 -2.07 -14.95 -21.23
N PRO A 217 -1.06 -14.77 -20.35
CA PRO A 217 -0.21 -15.88 -19.94
C PRO A 217 -1.08 -17.10 -19.60
N GLU A 218 -0.66 -18.29 -20.03
CA GLU A 218 -1.28 -19.57 -19.63
C GLU A 218 -1.05 -19.77 -18.13
N ILE A 219 -1.76 -18.99 -17.33
CA ILE A 219 -1.68 -18.99 -15.87
C ILE A 219 -2.12 -20.36 -15.37
N GLU A 220 -3.04 -21.02 -16.08
CA GLU A 220 -3.49 -22.37 -15.79
C GLU A 220 -2.29 -23.35 -15.78
N GLY A 221 -1.38 -23.26 -16.75
CA GLY A 221 -0.16 -24.07 -16.76
C GLY A 221 0.82 -23.72 -15.65
N GLU A 222 0.86 -22.46 -15.20
CA GLU A 222 1.66 -22.07 -14.02
C GLU A 222 1.05 -22.59 -12.70
N ILE A 223 -0.28 -22.64 -12.59
CA ILE A 223 -0.99 -23.22 -11.45
C ILE A 223 -0.72 -24.73 -11.37
N GLU A 224 -0.76 -25.44 -12.50
CA GLU A 224 -0.41 -26.86 -12.57
C GLU A 224 1.01 -27.12 -12.06
N LYS A 225 1.98 -26.30 -12.46
CA LYS A 225 3.37 -26.38 -11.95
C LYS A 225 3.45 -26.18 -10.43
N VAL A 226 2.65 -25.25 -9.88
CA VAL A 226 2.57 -25.06 -8.41
C VAL A 226 2.06 -26.33 -7.73
N VAL A 227 1.00 -26.93 -8.27
CA VAL A 227 0.40 -28.16 -7.75
C VAL A 227 1.38 -29.33 -7.83
N ASP A 228 2.10 -29.49 -8.94
CA ASP A 228 3.08 -30.55 -9.10
C ASP A 228 4.26 -30.39 -8.13
N ALA A 229 4.80 -29.17 -8.01
CA ALA A 229 5.84 -28.88 -7.02
C ALA A 229 5.37 -29.15 -5.59
N ALA A 230 4.11 -28.84 -5.25
CA ALA A 230 3.52 -29.11 -3.94
C ALA A 230 3.42 -30.62 -3.66
N LYS A 231 3.03 -31.41 -4.67
CA LYS A 231 2.94 -32.88 -4.57
C LYS A 231 4.30 -33.52 -4.34
N GLU A 232 5.33 -33.04 -5.02
CA GLU A 232 6.70 -33.54 -4.85
C GLU A 232 7.28 -33.20 -3.47
N ILE A 233 6.93 -32.06 -2.90
CA ILE A 233 7.30 -31.69 -1.53
C ILE A 233 6.66 -32.64 -0.50
N GLY A 234 5.43 -33.09 -0.75
CA GLY A 234 4.72 -34.05 0.11
C GLY A 234 4.14 -33.47 1.41
N GLY A 235 3.78 -34.36 2.34
CA GLY A 235 3.06 -33.99 3.57
C GLY A 235 1.65 -33.48 3.27
N ASP A 236 1.16 -32.50 4.03
CA ASP A 236 -0.19 -31.93 3.84
C ASP A 236 -0.35 -31.20 2.48
N LEU A 237 0.75 -30.92 1.76
CA LEU A 237 0.77 -30.31 0.43
C LEU A 237 0.49 -31.31 -0.70
N SER A 238 0.58 -32.62 -0.47
CA SER A 238 0.32 -33.62 -1.52
C SER A 238 -1.11 -33.63 -2.04
N GLU A 239 -2.03 -33.10 -1.23
CA GLU A 239 -3.45 -32.98 -1.57
C GLU A 239 -3.82 -31.61 -2.14
N LEU A 240 -2.87 -30.68 -2.28
CA LEU A 240 -3.13 -29.35 -2.81
C LEU A 240 -3.62 -29.46 -4.27
N CYS A 241 -4.81 -28.91 -4.56
CA CYS A 241 -5.37 -28.88 -5.90
C CYS A 241 -5.29 -27.49 -6.55
N ALA A 242 -5.58 -27.44 -7.86
CA ALA A 242 -5.53 -26.20 -8.63
C ALA A 242 -6.53 -25.16 -8.09
N GLU A 243 -7.72 -25.60 -7.66
CA GLU A 243 -8.76 -24.75 -7.10
C GLU A 243 -8.33 -24.07 -5.80
N GLU A 244 -7.60 -24.79 -4.93
CA GLU A 244 -7.05 -24.22 -3.68
C GLU A 244 -5.95 -23.19 -3.96
N VAL A 245 -5.12 -23.44 -4.97
CA VAL A 245 -4.10 -22.48 -5.43
C VAL A 245 -4.77 -21.23 -6.01
N GLU A 246 -5.75 -21.42 -6.87
CA GLU A 246 -6.56 -20.36 -7.49
C GLU A 246 -7.26 -19.50 -6.44
N GLU A 247 -7.90 -20.11 -5.43
CA GLU A 247 -8.53 -19.42 -4.31
C GLU A 247 -7.51 -18.61 -3.52
N HIS A 248 -6.30 -19.15 -3.29
CA HIS A 248 -5.25 -18.45 -2.57
C HIS A 248 -4.70 -17.24 -3.35
N ILE A 249 -4.60 -17.35 -4.67
CA ILE A 249 -4.12 -16.28 -5.53
C ILE A 249 -5.19 -15.19 -5.70
N ARG A 250 -6.47 -15.57 -5.68
CA ARG A 250 -7.58 -14.65 -5.84
C ARG A 250 -7.47 -13.53 -4.81
N ASP A 251 -7.49 -12.30 -5.31
CA ASP A 251 -7.41 -11.12 -4.48
C ASP A 251 -8.77 -10.86 -3.86
N TYR A 252 -9.02 -11.46 -2.70
CA TYR A 252 -9.92 -10.83 -1.75
C TYR A 252 -9.07 -9.71 -1.17
N GLY A 253 -9.21 -8.48 -1.68
CA GLY A 253 -8.68 -7.34 -0.96
C GLY A 253 -9.21 -7.46 0.47
N GLU A 254 -8.36 -7.85 1.41
CA GLU A 254 -8.75 -7.96 2.81
C GLU A 254 -9.19 -6.55 3.20
N GLU A 255 -10.50 -6.32 3.25
CA GLU A 255 -11.05 -5.09 3.79
C GLU A 255 -10.46 -4.99 5.21
N PRO A 256 -9.81 -3.86 5.54
CA PRO A 256 -9.28 -3.68 6.87
C PRO A 256 -10.43 -3.91 7.84
N THR A 257 -10.19 -4.67 8.90
CA THR A 257 -11.19 -4.78 9.97
C THR A 257 -11.44 -3.40 10.57
N ASP A 258 -12.58 -3.16 11.21
CA ASP A 258 -12.86 -1.89 11.88
C ASP A 258 -11.74 -1.51 12.87
N GLU A 259 -11.14 -2.51 13.54
CA GLU A 259 -9.96 -2.34 14.39
C GLU A 259 -8.71 -1.91 13.60
N GLU A 260 -8.49 -2.48 12.40
CA GLU A 260 -7.39 -2.08 11.51
C GLU A 260 -7.63 -0.69 10.89
N LEU A 261 -8.88 -0.28 10.66
CA LEU A 261 -9.26 1.07 10.23
C LEU A 261 -9.04 2.09 11.34
N GLU A 262 -9.51 1.82 12.56
CA GLU A 262 -9.30 2.66 13.74
C GLU A 262 -7.82 2.83 14.05
N ASP A 263 -7.06 1.73 14.08
CA ASP A 263 -5.62 1.79 14.22
C ASP A 263 -4.95 2.50 13.03
N LEU A 264 -5.51 2.48 11.80
CA LEU A 264 -4.90 3.15 10.64
C LEU A 264 -5.00 4.67 10.83
N VAL A 265 -6.17 5.14 11.26
CA VAL A 265 -6.40 6.53 11.67
C VAL A 265 -5.47 6.91 12.82
N GLN A 266 -5.32 6.03 13.82
CA GLN A 266 -4.48 6.28 14.98
C GLN A 266 -2.97 6.25 14.61
N THR A 267 -2.52 5.33 13.77
CA THR A 267 -1.14 5.32 13.25
C THR A 267 -0.86 6.48 12.31
N SER A 268 -1.81 6.94 11.48
CA SER A 268 -1.61 8.18 10.72
C SER A 268 -1.44 9.36 11.65
N THR A 269 -2.19 9.46 12.75
CA THR A 269 -2.00 10.52 13.74
C THR A 269 -0.71 10.37 14.56
N GLU A 270 -0.24 9.15 14.83
CA GLU A 270 1.03 8.89 15.52
C GLU A 270 2.26 9.08 14.61
N GLU A 271 2.18 8.67 13.33
CA GLU A 271 3.23 8.90 12.33
C GLU A 271 3.29 10.39 11.95
N GLU A 272 2.15 11.08 11.85
CA GLU A 272 2.10 12.55 11.77
C GLU A 272 2.74 13.20 13.03
N ALA A 273 2.51 12.67 14.23
CA ALA A 273 3.11 13.19 15.46
C ALA A 273 4.62 12.87 15.60
N GLU A 274 5.09 11.70 15.16
CA GLU A 274 6.51 11.33 15.12
C GLU A 274 7.27 12.09 14.02
N GLU A 275 6.63 12.36 12.86
CA GLU A 275 7.15 13.27 11.84
C GLU A 275 7.17 14.72 12.32
N GLU A 276 6.14 15.20 13.04
CA GLU A 276 6.13 16.51 13.70
C GLU A 276 7.26 16.66 14.73
N ALA A 277 7.64 15.58 15.43
CA ALA A 277 8.70 15.59 16.43
C ALA A 277 10.13 15.56 15.83
N ASN A 278 10.30 14.99 14.63
CA ASN A 278 11.62 14.76 14.01
C ASN A 278 11.89 15.61 12.76
N SER A 279 10.88 16.35 12.28
CA SER A 279 10.99 17.29 11.18
C SER A 279 11.23 18.71 11.70
N ASN A 280 12.46 19.20 11.55
CA ASN A 280 12.77 20.62 11.63
C ASN A 280 12.23 21.41 10.40
N GLN A 281 11.17 20.93 9.74
CA GLN A 281 10.56 21.55 8.59
C GLN A 281 9.29 22.27 9.03
N ALA A 282 9.26 23.58 8.84
CA ALA A 282 8.21 24.46 9.35
C ALA A 282 6.81 24.08 8.80
N MET A 283 6.02 23.35 9.60
CA MET A 283 4.63 23.06 9.29
C MET A 283 3.72 24.30 9.43
N TRP A 284 2.67 24.39 8.61
CA TRP A 284 1.65 25.45 8.66
C TRP A 284 0.75 25.27 9.89
N THR A 285 0.89 26.15 10.87
CA THR A 285 0.02 26.18 12.07
C THR A 285 -1.00 27.31 11.97
N MET A 286 -2.10 27.22 12.72
CA MET A 286 -3.11 28.28 12.82
C MET A 286 -2.52 29.67 13.11
N PRO A 287 -1.56 29.84 14.05
CA PRO A 287 -0.88 31.12 14.24
C PRO A 287 -0.07 31.58 13.02
N ARG A 288 0.69 30.69 12.38
CA ARG A 288 1.51 31.01 11.19
C ARG A 288 0.66 31.39 9.98
N LEU A 289 -0.45 30.70 9.75
CA LEU A 289 -1.40 31.05 8.70
C LEU A 289 -2.02 32.44 8.94
N ARG A 290 -2.42 32.74 10.18
CA ARG A 290 -2.93 34.08 10.52
C ARG A 290 -1.87 35.16 10.30
N GLU A 291 -0.61 34.87 10.64
CA GLU A 291 0.50 35.79 10.43
C GLU A 291 0.72 36.09 8.95
N VAL A 292 0.79 35.07 8.10
CA VAL A 292 0.97 35.24 6.65
C VAL A 292 -0.22 35.96 6.00
N LEU A 293 -1.45 35.64 6.40
CA LEU A 293 -2.64 36.33 5.89
C LEU A 293 -2.67 37.82 6.28
N ARG A 294 -2.22 38.16 7.51
CA ARG A 294 -2.06 39.57 7.91
C ARG A 294 -0.96 40.27 7.11
N ALA A 295 0.17 39.60 6.87
CA ALA A 295 1.26 40.16 6.08
C ALA A 295 0.82 40.45 4.64
N ALA A 296 0.05 39.55 4.03
CA ALA A 296 -0.51 39.76 2.70
C ALA A 296 -1.51 40.93 2.66
N GLN A 297 -2.37 41.06 3.68
CA GLN A 297 -3.28 42.20 3.78
C GLN A 297 -2.52 43.53 3.92
N ALA A 298 -1.50 43.59 4.78
CA ALA A 298 -0.66 44.77 4.95
C ALA A 298 0.10 45.12 3.66
N LEU A 299 0.53 44.12 2.89
CA LEU A 299 1.14 44.33 1.58
C LEU A 299 0.15 44.93 0.58
N GLN A 300 -1.08 44.41 0.52
CA GLN A 300 -2.12 44.93 -0.36
C GLN A 300 -2.48 46.38 -0.04
N GLU A 301 -2.55 46.73 1.24
CA GLU A 301 -2.77 48.10 1.71
C GLU A 301 -1.62 49.03 1.28
N LYS A 302 -0.37 48.62 1.48
CA LYS A 302 0.80 49.38 1.02
C LYS A 302 0.86 49.56 -0.50
N ILE A 303 0.48 48.53 -1.25
CA ILE A 303 0.43 48.62 -2.72
C ILE A 303 -0.66 49.61 -3.15
N ALA A 304 -1.82 49.60 -2.49
CA ALA A 304 -2.87 50.57 -2.76
C ALA A 304 -2.49 52.01 -2.38
N GLU A 305 -1.67 52.17 -1.33
CA GLU A 305 -1.20 53.48 -0.86
C GLU A 305 -0.05 54.05 -1.71
N TYR A 306 0.93 53.21 -2.10
CA TYR A 306 2.18 53.68 -2.71
C TYR A 306 2.13 53.71 -4.24
N ASP A 307 1.24 52.94 -4.87
CA ASP A 307 1.17 52.88 -6.33
C ASP A 307 0.21 53.97 -6.88
N PRO A 308 0.72 55.01 -7.57
CA PRO A 308 -0.12 56.06 -8.13
C PRO A 308 -0.98 55.58 -9.32
N GLN A 309 -0.71 54.39 -9.87
CA GLN A 309 -1.46 53.80 -10.98
C GLN A 309 -2.52 52.82 -10.47
N VAL A 310 -3.77 53.30 -10.34
CA VAL A 310 -4.90 52.56 -9.76
C VAL A 310 -5.18 51.23 -10.47
N GLU A 311 -5.10 51.19 -11.80
CA GLU A 311 -5.41 49.96 -12.55
C GLU A 311 -4.36 48.86 -12.32
N ARG A 312 -3.09 49.27 -12.21
CA ARG A 312 -1.99 48.35 -11.89
C ARG A 312 -2.09 47.86 -10.44
N SER A 313 -2.33 48.76 -9.49
CA SER A 313 -2.43 48.41 -8.07
C SER A 313 -3.61 47.46 -7.82
N LEU A 314 -4.75 47.68 -8.47
CA LEU A 314 -5.90 46.77 -8.42
C LEU A 314 -5.59 45.40 -9.03
N LYS A 315 -4.89 45.35 -10.18
CA LYS A 315 -4.49 44.08 -10.80
C LYS A 315 -3.59 43.27 -9.87
N VAL A 316 -2.57 43.89 -9.30
CA VAL A 316 -1.63 43.24 -8.36
C VAL A 316 -2.37 42.75 -7.12
N ASN A 317 -3.24 43.58 -6.53
CA ASN A 317 -4.00 43.20 -5.34
C ASN A 317 -4.96 42.03 -5.60
N ARG A 318 -5.60 41.96 -6.77
CA ARG A 318 -6.41 40.80 -7.16
C ARG A 318 -5.58 39.53 -7.27
N THR A 319 -4.43 39.58 -7.92
CA THR A 319 -3.53 38.43 -8.03
C THR A 319 -3.02 37.96 -6.67
N ILE A 320 -2.73 38.87 -5.74
CA ILE A 320 -2.36 38.50 -4.35
C ILE A 320 -3.53 37.81 -3.64
N SER A 321 -4.75 38.33 -3.78
CA SER A 321 -5.95 37.70 -3.20
C SER A 321 -6.20 36.31 -3.75
N GLU A 322 -6.13 36.13 -5.08
CA GLU A 322 -6.29 34.84 -5.74
C GLU A 322 -5.18 33.85 -5.33
N GLY A 323 -3.93 34.32 -5.29
CA GLY A 323 -2.78 33.49 -4.93
C GLY A 323 -2.77 33.03 -3.47
N ILE A 324 -3.40 33.77 -2.55
CA ILE A 324 -3.46 33.42 -1.13
C ILE A 324 -4.74 32.69 -0.72
N GLU A 325 -5.70 32.54 -1.64
CA GLU A 325 -6.98 31.87 -1.37
C GLU A 325 -6.82 30.43 -0.84
N PRO A 326 -5.89 29.59 -1.33
CA PRO A 326 -5.67 28.25 -0.77
C PRO A 326 -5.29 28.27 0.72
N LEU A 327 -4.54 29.29 1.16
CA LEU A 327 -4.17 29.44 2.57
C LEU A 327 -5.34 29.92 3.44
N ARG A 328 -6.28 30.70 2.87
CA ARG A 328 -7.53 31.08 3.54
C ARG A 328 -8.44 29.86 3.74
N GLN A 329 -8.53 29.01 2.73
CA GLN A 329 -9.29 27.75 2.80
C GLN A 329 -8.70 26.81 3.87
N LEU A 330 -7.37 26.64 3.88
CA LEU A 330 -6.68 25.85 4.89
C LEU A 330 -6.92 26.37 6.32
N LEU A 331 -6.88 27.70 6.53
CA LEU A 331 -7.23 28.30 7.83
C LEU A 331 -8.68 27.97 8.23
N HIS A 332 -9.62 28.05 7.29
CA HIS A 332 -11.03 27.77 7.53
C HIS A 332 -11.27 26.29 7.89
N GLU A 333 -10.59 25.37 7.21
CA GLU A 333 -10.63 23.94 7.51
C GLU A 333 -10.10 23.62 8.91
N LEU A 334 -8.95 24.20 9.28
CA LEU A 334 -8.40 24.05 10.63
C LEU A 334 -9.33 24.63 11.69
N GLN A 335 -10.00 25.76 11.42
CA GLN A 335 -11.02 26.33 12.31
C GLN A 335 -12.23 25.40 12.47
N LYS A 336 -12.70 24.77 11.38
CA LYS A 336 -13.82 23.84 11.40
C LYS A 336 -13.49 22.58 12.21
N LYS A 337 -12.28 22.03 12.04
CA LYS A 337 -11.77 20.89 12.82
C LYS A 337 -11.69 21.23 14.32
N THR A 338 -11.26 22.44 14.69
CA THR A 338 -11.24 22.86 16.11
C THR A 338 -12.62 23.15 16.73
N LYS A 339 -13.66 23.37 15.91
CA LYS A 339 -15.03 23.65 16.36
C LYS A 339 -15.91 22.40 16.44
N GLN A 340 -15.52 21.29 15.81
CA GLN A 340 -16.19 20.01 16.02
C GLN A 340 -15.77 19.48 17.39
N ALA A 341 -16.70 19.50 18.34
CA ALA A 341 -16.48 18.85 19.63
C ALA A 341 -16.23 17.35 19.41
N PRO A 342 -15.27 16.73 20.12
CA PRO A 342 -15.06 15.30 20.02
C PRO A 342 -16.33 14.55 20.43
N LEU A 343 -16.63 13.45 19.72
CA LEU A 343 -17.78 12.56 19.93
C LEU A 343 -17.93 12.07 21.37
N THR A 344 -16.87 12.17 22.17
CA THR A 344 -16.83 11.87 23.61
C THR A 344 -17.74 12.77 24.46
N MET A 345 -18.21 13.90 23.92
CA MET A 345 -19.15 14.81 24.60
C MET A 345 -20.61 14.32 24.59
N PHE A 346 -20.94 13.30 23.78
CA PHE A 346 -22.32 12.77 23.65
C PHE A 346 -22.56 11.45 24.39
N PHE A 347 -21.54 10.87 25.01
CA PHE A 347 -21.69 9.69 25.87
C PHE A 347 -21.56 10.11 27.34
N PRO A 348 -22.56 9.86 28.20
CA PRO A 348 -22.38 10.03 29.64
C PRO A 348 -21.31 9.04 30.11
N MET A 349 -20.27 9.54 30.80
CA MET A 349 -19.33 8.66 31.49
C MET A 349 -20.12 7.78 32.47
N ALA A 350 -20.11 6.47 32.23
CA ALA A 350 -20.62 5.49 33.19
C ALA A 350 -19.81 5.64 34.48
N SER A 351 -20.47 6.12 35.53
CA SER A 351 -19.93 6.13 36.88
C SER A 351 -19.52 4.72 37.27
N ALA A 352 -18.27 4.56 37.70
CA ALA A 352 -17.72 3.30 38.21
C ALA A 352 -18.64 2.72 39.31
N THR A 353 -19.42 1.72 38.97
CA THR A 353 -20.16 0.91 39.94
C THR A 353 -19.23 -0.16 40.49
N GLN A 354 -19.12 -0.13 41.81
CA GLN A 354 -18.39 -1.06 42.66
C GLN A 354 -18.76 -2.51 42.34
N GLY A 355 -17.75 -3.38 42.28
CA GLY A 355 -17.92 -4.81 42.03
C GLY A 355 -18.79 -5.50 43.09
N PRO A 356 -19.49 -6.58 42.73
CA PRO A 356 -20.40 -7.26 43.65
C PRO A 356 -19.63 -8.01 44.75
N GLN A 357 -19.96 -7.72 46.01
CA GLN A 357 -19.58 -8.54 47.17
C GLN A 357 -20.37 -9.87 47.19
N PRO A 358 -19.78 -10.96 47.71
CA PRO A 358 -20.45 -12.25 47.80
C PRO A 358 -21.37 -12.31 49.03
N SER A 359 -22.66 -12.58 48.81
CA SER A 359 -23.63 -12.84 49.88
C SER A 359 -23.71 -14.34 50.20
N THR A 360 -23.32 -14.69 51.41
CA THR A 360 -23.61 -15.97 52.07
C THR A 360 -25.06 -16.01 52.54
N SER A 361 -25.79 -17.09 52.29
CA SER A 361 -26.95 -17.45 53.12
C SER A 361 -27.06 -18.95 53.36
N SER A 362 -26.94 -19.25 54.64
CA SER A 362 -27.26 -20.44 55.45
C SER A 362 -28.32 -21.43 54.93
N ALA A 363 -28.09 -22.67 55.37
CA ALA A 363 -28.85 -23.87 55.12
C ALA A 363 -30.08 -24.06 56.03
N THR A 364 -30.92 -25.02 55.59
CA THR A 364 -31.87 -25.91 56.31
C THR A 364 -33.28 -25.41 56.66
N PRO A 365 -34.27 -26.32 56.90
CA PRO A 365 -34.67 -27.47 56.06
C PRO A 365 -36.21 -27.73 56.03
N SER A 366 -36.62 -28.78 55.30
CA SER A 366 -37.82 -29.65 55.53
C SER A 366 -39.21 -29.10 55.17
N CYS A 367 -39.98 -29.79 54.32
CA CYS A 367 -40.81 -30.97 54.64
C CYS A 367 -41.83 -31.27 53.52
N GLN A 368 -42.04 -32.57 53.30
CA GLN A 368 -43.05 -33.29 52.50
C GLN A 368 -42.93 -33.29 50.98
#